data_AF-A0A3D9SU37-F1
#
_entry.id   AF-A0A3D9SU37-F1
#
_cell.length_a   1.000
_cell.length_b   1.000
_cell.length_c   1.000
_cell.angle_alpha   90.00
_cell.angle_beta   90.00
_cell.angle_gamma   90.00
#
_symmetry.space_group_name_H-M   'P 1'
#
loop_
_entity.id
_entity.type
_entity.pdbx_description
1 polymer ?
#
loop_
_entity_poly.entity_id
_entity_poly.type
_entity_poly.pdbx_seq_one_letter_code
_entity_poly.pdbx_strand_id
1 'polypeptide(L)'
;MSDLVVPVALAEVPGSRAVTGGGVRLADDTWLRADLLVCRDGQADGARPDVEGPPLLAVEVVSPASRDRDLGAKKDMYERFGVPHYWVVDPTGAELWMHVYELADGGYAEQAKITVGEAHRVTAPFPLELAPEAIFDRTSRWTSGWKGNTMERTGPDLPSCEEPILIDSFGHRWPTGAEKVELEDGCPIFYGEWDERDVTIAERTYPGRVVRLDQPAGEPGTITILPGPEPAA
;
A
#
# COMPACT_ATOMS: atom_id res chain seq x y z
N MET A 1 9.38 9.85 -4.82
CA MET A 1 9.74 8.75 -3.91
C MET A 1 10.84 9.30 -3.01
N SER A 2 10.64 9.30 -1.68
CA SER A 2 11.60 9.87 -0.71
C SER A 2 12.94 9.12 -0.78
N ASP A 3 14.04 9.82 -0.56
CA ASP A 3 15.39 9.26 -0.51
C ASP A 3 15.59 8.19 0.58
N LEU A 4 14.59 7.91 1.43
CA LEU A 4 14.54 6.70 2.27
C LEU A 4 14.51 5.40 1.46
N VAL A 5 13.87 5.40 0.29
CA VAL A 5 13.74 4.18 -0.50
C VAL A 5 15.11 3.72 -1.01
N VAL A 6 16.06 4.64 -1.21
CA VAL A 6 17.40 4.32 -1.70
C VAL A 6 18.24 3.53 -0.69
N PRO A 7 18.53 4.00 0.54
CA PRO A 7 19.32 3.24 1.51
C PRO A 7 18.63 1.95 1.96
N VAL A 8 17.29 1.91 2.05
CA VAL A 8 16.58 0.67 2.39
C VAL A 8 16.59 -0.30 1.22
N ALA A 9 16.48 0.16 -0.04
CA ALA A 9 16.63 -0.72 -1.20
C ALA A 9 18.06 -1.20 -1.44
N LEU A 10 19.06 -0.43 -0.98
CA LEU A 10 20.48 -0.81 -1.00
C LEU A 10 20.87 -1.68 0.21
N ALA A 11 20.02 -1.79 1.22
CA ALA A 11 20.27 -2.63 2.38
C ALA A 11 20.01 -4.10 2.01
N GLU A 12 21.08 -4.79 1.62
CA GLU A 12 21.04 -6.21 1.27
C GLU A 12 21.32 -7.07 2.51
N VAL A 13 20.34 -7.91 2.89
CA VAL A 13 20.59 -9.08 3.74
C VAL A 13 20.69 -10.29 2.82
N PRO A 14 21.67 -11.21 3.03
CA PRO A 14 21.70 -12.47 2.30
C PRO A 14 20.35 -13.18 2.37
N GLY A 15 19.80 -13.56 1.22
CA GLY A 15 18.49 -14.21 1.16
C GLY A 15 17.29 -13.26 1.12
N SER A 16 17.50 -11.96 0.86
CA SER A 16 16.44 -10.97 0.74
C SER A 16 16.59 -10.06 -0.48
N ARG A 17 15.46 -9.51 -0.91
CA ARG A 17 15.36 -8.59 -2.04
C ARG A 17 14.46 -7.41 -1.69
N ALA A 18 14.88 -6.21 -2.12
CA ALA A 18 14.03 -5.02 -2.10
C ALA A 18 13.18 -4.92 -3.38
N VAL A 19 11.91 -4.53 -3.24
CA VAL A 19 10.97 -4.30 -4.34
C VAL A 19 10.31 -2.95 -4.15
N THR A 20 10.48 -2.03 -5.10
CA THR A 20 9.91 -0.67 -5.04
C THR A 20 8.61 -0.58 -5.81
N GLY A 21 7.60 0.10 -5.25
CA GLY A 21 6.25 0.23 -5.83
C GLY A 21 5.56 -1.12 -6.08
N GLY A 22 5.96 -2.15 -5.34
CA GLY A 22 5.55 -3.54 -5.50
C GLY A 22 4.20 -3.84 -4.84
N GLY A 23 3.50 -4.81 -5.40
CA GLY A 23 2.35 -5.43 -4.77
C GLY A 23 2.75 -6.53 -3.81
N VAL A 24 1.93 -6.78 -2.80
CA VAL A 24 2.05 -7.95 -1.92
C VAL A 24 0.70 -8.64 -1.82
N ARG A 25 0.67 -9.92 -2.17
CA ARG A 25 -0.47 -10.81 -1.97
C ARG A 25 -0.37 -11.43 -0.57
N LEU A 26 -1.28 -11.03 0.31
CA LEU A 26 -1.35 -11.52 1.69
C LEU A 26 -2.39 -12.64 1.86
N ALA A 27 -3.45 -12.60 1.05
CA ALA A 27 -4.47 -13.65 0.91
C ALA A 27 -5.08 -13.60 -0.50
N ASP A 28 -5.97 -14.53 -0.82
CA ASP A 28 -6.63 -14.60 -2.15
C ASP A 28 -7.50 -13.37 -2.46
N ASP A 29 -7.93 -12.67 -1.42
CA ASP A 29 -8.79 -11.49 -1.44
C ASP A 29 -8.09 -10.26 -0.85
N THR A 30 -6.79 -10.34 -0.54
CA THR A 30 -6.04 -9.24 0.05
C THR A 30 -4.71 -9.04 -0.66
N TRP A 31 -4.61 -7.91 -1.36
CA TRP A 31 -3.42 -7.45 -2.05
C TRP A 31 -3.20 -5.97 -1.76
N LEU A 32 -2.05 -5.64 -1.16
CA LEU A 32 -1.67 -4.28 -0.84
C LEU A 32 -0.52 -3.83 -1.72
N ARG A 33 -0.37 -2.51 -1.86
CA ARG A 33 0.75 -1.93 -2.57
C ARG A 33 1.55 -1.06 -1.61
N ALA A 34 2.85 -1.33 -1.51
CA ALA A 34 3.75 -0.50 -0.71
C ALA A 34 4.69 0.32 -1.60
N ASP A 35 5.24 1.40 -1.05
CA ASP A 35 6.28 2.16 -1.73
C ASP A 35 7.59 1.37 -1.79
N LEU A 36 7.87 0.60 -0.75
CA LEU A 36 8.99 -0.34 -0.71
C LEU A 36 8.63 -1.58 0.13
N LEU A 37 9.00 -2.73 -0.39
CA LEU A 37 8.95 -4.01 0.29
C LEU A 37 10.37 -4.57 0.41
N VAL A 38 10.68 -5.20 1.53
CA VAL A 38 11.80 -6.14 1.62
C VAL A 38 11.22 -7.52 1.84
N CYS A 39 11.51 -8.44 0.92
CA CYS A 39 11.01 -9.82 0.98
C CYS A 39 12.18 -10.80 1.01
N ARG A 40 11.92 -12.05 1.43
CA ARG A 40 12.89 -13.14 1.29
C ARG A 40 13.00 -13.53 -0.19
N ASP A 41 14.14 -14.09 -0.56
CA ASP A 41 14.32 -14.71 -1.87
C ASP A 41 13.25 -15.79 -2.09
N GLY A 42 12.73 -15.88 -3.31
CA GLY A 42 11.64 -16.78 -3.65
C GLY A 42 10.23 -16.20 -3.48
N GLN A 43 10.06 -15.12 -2.70
CA GLN A 43 8.76 -14.48 -2.54
C GLN A 43 8.37 -13.62 -3.76
N ALA A 44 9.29 -13.29 -4.66
CA ALA A 44 9.07 -12.36 -5.77
C ALA A 44 9.53 -12.93 -7.12
N ASP A 45 9.07 -14.15 -7.42
CA ASP A 45 9.50 -14.98 -8.56
C ASP A 45 8.47 -15.02 -9.72
N GLY A 46 7.35 -14.32 -9.58
CA GLY A 46 6.24 -14.31 -10.54
C GLY A 46 6.42 -13.41 -11.77
N ALA A 47 5.50 -13.53 -12.73
CA ALA A 47 5.47 -12.72 -13.96
C ALA A 47 5.08 -11.24 -13.73
N ARG A 48 4.51 -10.93 -12.56
CA ARG A 48 4.32 -9.58 -12.03
C ARG A 48 5.19 -9.46 -10.78
N PRO A 49 5.70 -8.27 -10.43
CA PRO A 49 6.54 -8.10 -9.23
C PRO A 49 5.70 -8.10 -7.95
N ASP A 50 4.78 -9.06 -7.83
CA ASP A 50 3.96 -9.26 -6.65
C ASP A 50 4.72 -10.18 -5.69
N VAL A 51 4.88 -9.71 -4.45
CA VAL A 51 5.45 -10.48 -3.35
C VAL A 51 4.38 -11.40 -2.80
N GLU A 52 4.67 -12.70 -2.69
CA GLU A 52 3.77 -13.69 -2.11
C GLU A 52 4.01 -13.85 -0.59
N GLY A 53 2.94 -13.71 0.19
CA GLY A 53 2.96 -13.81 1.65
C GLY A 53 3.57 -12.58 2.34
N PRO A 54 3.65 -12.60 3.68
CA PRO A 54 4.12 -11.45 4.45
C PRO A 54 5.60 -11.13 4.13
N PRO A 55 5.92 -9.90 3.70
CA PRO A 55 7.30 -9.44 3.54
C PRO A 55 8.00 -9.34 4.91
N LEU A 56 9.33 -9.17 4.89
CA LEU A 56 10.10 -8.83 6.09
C LEU A 56 9.80 -7.40 6.55
N LEU A 57 9.65 -6.48 5.60
CA LEU A 57 9.38 -5.06 5.84
C LEU A 57 8.45 -4.51 4.77
N ALA A 58 7.44 -3.76 5.19
CA ALA A 58 6.68 -2.86 4.34
C ALA A 58 6.96 -1.41 4.74
N VAL A 59 7.24 -0.56 3.76
CA VAL A 59 7.43 0.88 3.96
C VAL A 59 6.41 1.65 3.14
N GLU A 60 5.70 2.56 3.78
CA GLU A 60 4.77 3.49 3.15
C GLU A 60 5.28 4.93 3.30
N VAL A 61 5.18 5.71 2.23
CA VAL A 61 5.42 7.13 2.21
C VAL A 61 4.07 7.82 2.07
N VAL A 62 3.60 8.45 3.14
CA VAL A 62 2.25 9.00 3.15
C VAL A 62 2.10 10.10 2.10
N SER A 63 0.94 10.11 1.49
CA SER A 63 0.48 11.12 0.54
C SER A 63 -0.84 11.69 1.03
N PRO A 64 -1.33 12.83 0.48
CA PRO A 64 -2.66 13.33 0.81
C PRO A 64 -3.76 12.26 0.66
N ALA A 65 -3.72 11.45 -0.40
CA ALA A 65 -4.74 10.42 -0.66
C ALA A 65 -4.59 9.15 0.20
N SER A 66 -3.37 8.83 0.66
CA SER A 66 -3.10 7.57 1.36
C SER A 66 -2.91 7.71 2.88
N ARG A 67 -2.73 8.93 3.39
CA ARG A 67 -2.35 9.21 4.78
C ARG A 67 -3.16 8.43 5.81
N ASP A 68 -4.48 8.56 5.75
CA ASP A 68 -5.37 7.97 6.75
C ASP A 68 -5.30 6.44 6.74
N ARG A 69 -5.09 5.86 5.56
CA ARG A 69 -4.96 4.40 5.40
C ARG A 69 -3.58 3.90 5.81
N ASP A 70 -2.51 4.57 5.42
CA ASP A 70 -1.14 4.20 5.80
C ASP A 70 -0.93 4.34 7.32
N LEU A 71 -1.60 5.28 7.98
CA LEU A 71 -1.56 5.43 9.44
C LEU A 71 -2.56 4.55 10.21
N GLY A 72 -3.53 3.95 9.52
CA GLY A 72 -4.61 3.16 10.11
C GLY A 72 -4.75 1.79 9.44
N ALA A 73 -5.74 1.67 8.54
CA ALA A 73 -6.18 0.39 7.97
C ALA A 73 -5.04 -0.49 7.43
N LYS A 74 -4.04 0.10 6.74
CA LYS A 74 -2.92 -0.69 6.20
C LYS A 74 -1.97 -1.18 7.28
N LYS A 75 -1.70 -0.36 8.30
CA LYS A 75 -0.94 -0.81 9.47
C LYS A 75 -1.64 -2.01 10.10
N ASP A 76 -2.95 -1.92 10.33
CA ASP A 76 -3.74 -3.01 10.92
C ASP A 76 -3.72 -4.27 10.04
N MET A 77 -3.75 -4.09 8.72
CA MET A 77 -3.69 -5.20 7.77
C MET A 77 -2.33 -5.91 7.77
N TYR A 78 -1.23 -5.16 7.71
CA TYR A 78 0.11 -5.72 7.81
C TYR A 78 0.34 -6.41 9.16
N GLU A 79 -0.21 -5.85 10.25
CA GLU A 79 -0.19 -6.45 11.59
C GLU A 79 -0.92 -7.79 11.61
N ARG A 80 -2.17 -7.82 11.13
CA ARG A 80 -3.02 -9.02 11.06
C ARG A 80 -2.38 -10.13 10.25
N PHE A 81 -1.71 -9.79 9.15
CA PHE A 81 -1.04 -10.77 8.28
C PHE A 81 0.39 -11.12 8.73
N GLY A 82 0.84 -10.60 9.86
CA GLY A 82 2.10 -11.01 10.49
C GLY A 82 3.35 -10.45 9.80
N VAL A 83 3.25 -9.29 9.16
CA VAL A 83 4.42 -8.60 8.60
C VAL A 83 5.30 -8.11 9.76
N PRO A 84 6.57 -8.53 9.89
CA PRO A 84 7.36 -8.26 11.09
C PRO A 84 7.68 -6.78 11.31
N HIS A 85 7.87 -6.02 10.23
CA HIS A 85 8.23 -4.61 10.32
C HIS A 85 7.38 -3.75 9.41
N TYR A 86 6.90 -2.63 9.95
CA TYR A 86 6.10 -1.65 9.23
C TYR A 86 6.65 -0.26 9.48
N TRP A 87 7.14 0.42 8.45
CA TRP A 87 7.66 1.77 8.57
C TRP A 87 6.80 2.73 7.77
N VAL A 88 6.50 3.89 8.35
CA VAL A 88 5.67 4.91 7.69
C VAL A 88 6.32 6.27 7.82
N VAL A 89 6.32 7.02 6.72
CA VAL A 89 7.13 8.23 6.58
C VAL A 89 6.28 9.37 6.05
N ASP A 90 6.37 10.53 6.69
CA ASP A 90 5.76 11.77 6.24
C ASP A 90 6.84 12.80 5.88
N PRO A 91 7.11 12.97 4.57
CA PRO A 91 8.05 13.96 4.09
C PRO A 91 7.38 15.30 3.74
N THR A 92 6.10 15.49 4.05
CA THR A 92 5.29 16.61 3.55
C THR A 92 4.66 17.49 4.62
N GLY A 93 4.55 16.99 5.85
CA GLY A 93 4.00 17.73 7.00
C GLY A 93 4.85 18.93 7.43
N ALA A 94 4.29 19.75 8.33
CA ALA A 94 5.03 20.83 9.00
C ALA A 94 6.19 20.29 9.87
N GLU A 95 6.03 19.07 10.38
CA GLU A 95 7.05 18.26 11.03
C GLU A 95 7.29 17.03 10.15
N LEU A 96 8.54 16.81 9.74
CA LEU A 96 8.94 15.62 9.00
C LEU A 96 9.20 14.49 9.98
N TRP A 97 8.62 13.33 9.73
CA TRP A 97 8.77 12.20 10.63
C TRP A 97 8.78 10.84 9.91
N MET A 98 9.32 9.85 10.62
CA MET A 98 9.24 8.44 10.28
C MET A 98 8.93 7.65 11.55
N HIS A 99 7.94 6.77 11.50
CA HIS A 99 7.66 5.79 12.54
C HIS A 99 8.21 4.43 12.13
N VAL A 100 8.90 3.77 13.06
CA VAL A 100 9.49 2.44 12.90
C VAL A 100 8.73 1.49 13.81
N TYR A 101 7.89 0.63 13.24
CA TYR A 101 7.16 -0.38 13.99
C TYR A 101 7.76 -1.78 13.82
N GLU A 102 7.70 -2.57 14.88
CA GLU A 102 8.05 -3.99 14.91
C GLU A 102 6.91 -4.78 15.57
N LEU A 103 6.56 -5.92 14.96
CA LEU A 103 5.50 -6.79 15.45
C LEU A 103 6.01 -7.60 16.63
N ALA A 104 5.42 -7.39 17.81
CA ALA A 104 5.75 -8.08 19.03
C ALA A 104 4.48 -8.48 19.78
N ASP A 105 4.43 -9.70 20.33
CA ASP A 105 3.31 -10.19 21.14
C ASP A 105 1.92 -10.02 20.51
N GLY A 106 1.84 -10.09 19.17
CA GLY A 106 0.59 -10.01 18.41
C GLY A 106 0.12 -8.60 18.03
N GLY A 107 0.95 -7.56 18.25
CA GLY A 107 0.66 -6.20 17.78
C GLY A 107 1.91 -5.39 17.47
N TYR A 108 1.79 -4.30 16.72
CA TYR A 108 2.93 -3.43 16.43
C TYR A 108 3.30 -2.56 17.63
N ALA A 109 4.56 -2.62 18.03
CA ALA A 109 5.18 -1.69 18.96
C ALA A 109 6.06 -0.68 18.21
N GLU A 110 5.94 0.61 18.54
CA GLU A 110 6.82 1.65 18.00
C GLU A 110 8.21 1.52 18.63
N GLN A 111 9.21 1.26 17.80
CA GLN A 111 10.62 1.17 18.22
C GLN A 111 11.30 2.53 18.16
N ALA A 112 10.89 3.38 17.21
CA ALA A 112 11.42 4.73 17.07
C ALA A 112 10.44 5.65 16.35
N LYS A 113 10.44 6.92 16.77
CA LYS A 113 9.97 8.05 15.96
C LYS A 113 11.19 8.90 15.61
N ILE A 114 11.48 9.02 14.33
CA ILE A 114 12.61 9.76 13.78
C ILE A 114 12.08 11.08 13.24
N THR A 115 12.71 12.18 13.64
CA THR A 115 12.47 13.53 13.12
C THR A 115 13.78 14.13 12.63
N VAL A 116 13.76 15.35 12.11
CA VAL A 116 14.98 16.06 11.71
C VAL A 116 16.00 16.16 12.86
N GLY A 117 17.27 15.89 12.57
CA GLY A 117 18.35 15.91 13.55
C GLY A 117 19.25 14.67 13.47
N GLU A 118 19.44 13.99 14.60
CA GLU A 118 20.40 12.90 14.74
C GLU A 118 19.95 11.62 14.01
N ALA A 119 20.93 10.89 13.48
CA ALA A 119 20.72 9.58 12.88
C ALA A 119 20.30 8.55 13.95
N HIS A 120 19.44 7.62 13.54
CA HIS A 120 18.94 6.56 14.41
C HIS A 120 19.35 5.18 13.88
N ARG A 121 19.93 4.33 14.73
CA ARG A 121 20.34 2.98 14.32
C ARG A 121 19.26 1.97 14.66
N VAL A 122 18.79 1.25 13.65
CA VAL A 122 17.94 0.06 13.81
C VAL A 122 18.78 -1.21 13.61
N THR A 123 18.35 -2.30 14.24
CA THR A 123 19.03 -3.61 14.13
C THR A 123 18.18 -4.68 13.45
N ALA A 124 16.88 -4.45 13.35
CA ALA A 124 15.91 -5.31 12.68
C ALA A 124 15.08 -4.48 11.67
N PRO A 125 14.67 -5.05 10.52
CA PRO A 125 14.99 -6.41 10.04
C PRO A 125 16.47 -6.62 9.70
N PHE A 126 17.22 -5.53 9.59
CA PHE A 126 18.67 -5.54 9.39
C PHE A 126 19.33 -4.31 10.03
N PRO A 127 20.64 -4.39 10.33
CA PRO A 127 21.37 -3.23 10.81
C PRO A 127 21.37 -2.11 9.77
N LEU A 128 20.72 -1.00 10.09
CA LEU A 128 20.66 0.18 9.25
C LEU A 128 20.80 1.45 10.10
N GLU A 129 21.49 2.44 9.56
CA GLU A 129 21.49 3.79 10.11
C GLU A 129 20.52 4.66 9.30
N LEU A 130 19.47 5.11 9.98
CA LEU A 130 18.42 5.96 9.44
C LEU A 130 18.80 7.42 9.70
N ALA A 131 19.39 8.06 8.70
CA ALA A 131 19.80 9.46 8.78
C ALA A 131 18.67 10.40 8.27
N PRO A 132 18.09 11.27 9.12
CA PRO A 132 16.99 12.16 8.74
C PRO A 132 17.29 13.01 7.50
N GLU A 133 18.52 13.51 7.39
CA GLU A 133 18.96 14.34 6.26
C GLU A 133 18.85 13.62 4.92
N ALA A 134 19.12 12.30 4.90
CA ALA A 134 18.94 11.48 3.70
C ALA A 134 17.47 11.11 3.48
N ILE A 135 16.74 10.74 4.54
CA ILE A 135 15.33 10.33 4.45
C ILE A 135 14.44 11.46 3.89
N PHE A 136 14.72 12.70 4.31
CA PHE A 136 13.90 13.86 4.00
C PHE A 136 14.48 14.76 2.90
N ASP A 137 15.57 14.37 2.24
CA ASP A 137 16.08 15.11 1.08
C ASP A 137 15.06 15.07 -0.08
N ARG A 138 14.79 16.24 -0.65
CA ARG A 138 13.82 16.46 -1.73
C ARG A 138 14.48 16.63 -3.09
N THR A 139 15.80 16.53 -3.17
CA THR A 139 16.56 16.77 -4.41
C THR A 139 16.52 15.61 -5.40
N SER A 140 16.12 14.40 -4.98
CA SER A 140 15.90 13.27 -5.88
C SER A 140 14.49 13.27 -6.49
N ARG A 141 14.35 13.91 -7.66
CA ARG A 141 13.17 13.72 -8.51
C ARG A 141 13.28 12.40 -9.25
N TRP A 142 12.93 11.29 -8.61
CA TRP A 142 12.68 10.06 -9.34
C TRP A 142 11.29 10.13 -9.97
N THR A 143 11.24 10.18 -11.30
CA THR A 143 10.01 9.95 -12.05
C THR A 143 9.72 8.47 -12.01
N SER A 144 8.63 8.07 -11.34
CA SER A 144 8.09 6.73 -11.51
C SER A 144 7.81 6.55 -12.99
N GLY A 145 8.66 5.77 -13.66
CA GLY A 145 8.45 5.29 -15.02
C GLY A 145 7.35 4.24 -15.04
N TRP A 146 6.20 4.53 -14.44
CA TRP A 146 4.99 3.73 -14.66
C TRP A 146 4.64 3.89 -16.13
N LYS A 147 5.15 2.96 -16.93
CA LYS A 147 4.59 2.68 -18.22
C LYS A 147 3.29 1.97 -17.92
N GLY A 148 2.19 2.71 -18.04
CA GLY A 148 0.86 2.16 -17.90
C GLY A 148 0.79 0.83 -18.62
N ASN A 149 0.42 -0.24 -17.89
CA ASN A 149 0.26 -1.52 -18.53
C ASN A 149 -0.78 -1.35 -19.64
N THR A 150 -0.44 -1.83 -20.84
CA THR A 150 -1.43 -1.99 -21.90
C THR A 150 -2.44 -3.00 -21.38
N MET A 151 -3.62 -2.50 -20.99
CA MET A 151 -4.66 -3.29 -20.34
C MET A 151 -5.20 -4.37 -21.28
N GLU A 152 -5.18 -5.61 -20.83
CA GLU A 152 -6.20 -6.56 -21.27
C GLU A 152 -7.53 -6.12 -20.66
N ARG A 153 -8.43 -5.63 -21.52
CA ARG A 153 -9.74 -5.08 -21.12
C ARG A 153 -10.76 -6.16 -20.75
N THR A 154 -10.36 -7.43 -20.83
CA THR A 154 -11.21 -8.59 -20.61
C THR A 154 -10.62 -9.42 -19.48
N GLY A 155 -11.30 -9.43 -18.33
CA GLY A 155 -11.06 -10.33 -17.20
C GLY A 155 -12.29 -11.18 -16.91
N PRO A 156 -12.21 -12.16 -15.99
CA PRO A 156 -13.36 -12.99 -15.59
C PRO A 156 -14.49 -12.11 -15.04
N ASP A 157 -15.76 -12.51 -15.16
CA ASP A 157 -16.89 -11.73 -14.63
C ASP A 157 -16.74 -11.40 -13.15
N LEU A 158 -17.32 -10.27 -12.71
CA LEU A 158 -17.32 -9.93 -11.29
C LEU A 158 -18.16 -10.94 -10.51
N PRO A 159 -17.71 -11.37 -9.31
CA PRO A 159 -18.55 -12.17 -8.43
C PRO A 159 -19.78 -11.37 -7.99
N SER A 160 -20.76 -12.05 -7.40
CA SER A 160 -21.96 -11.38 -6.89
C SER A 160 -21.62 -10.31 -5.85
N CYS A 161 -22.52 -9.37 -5.57
CA CYS A 161 -22.23 -8.29 -4.62
C CYS A 161 -22.03 -8.76 -3.18
N GLU A 162 -22.45 -9.99 -2.84
CA GLU A 162 -22.29 -10.60 -1.52
C GLU A 162 -20.95 -11.37 -1.36
N GLU A 163 -20.34 -11.76 -2.47
CA GLU A 163 -19.08 -12.52 -2.47
C GLU A 163 -17.85 -11.58 -2.45
N PRO A 164 -16.71 -12.00 -1.87
CA PRO A 164 -15.48 -11.22 -1.95
C PRO A 164 -14.95 -11.19 -3.39
N ILE A 165 -14.36 -10.05 -3.80
CA ILE A 165 -13.61 -9.99 -5.05
C ILE A 165 -12.23 -10.59 -4.81
N LEU A 166 -11.85 -11.60 -5.58
CA LEU A 166 -10.51 -12.20 -5.50
C LEU A 166 -9.53 -11.45 -6.41
N ILE A 167 -8.23 -11.56 -6.08
CA ILE A 167 -7.12 -10.90 -6.82
C ILE A 167 -7.19 -11.16 -8.32
N ASP A 168 -7.49 -12.41 -8.72
CA ASP A 168 -7.57 -12.82 -10.12
C ASP A 168 -8.67 -12.08 -10.89
N SER A 169 -9.73 -11.64 -10.21
CA SER A 169 -10.81 -10.83 -10.81
C SER A 169 -10.52 -9.33 -10.75
N PHE A 170 -9.85 -8.88 -9.68
CA PHE A 170 -9.48 -7.50 -9.44
C PHE A 170 -8.42 -6.97 -10.43
N GLY A 171 -7.43 -7.80 -10.78
CA GLY A 171 -6.26 -7.41 -11.60
C GLY A 171 -6.54 -6.93 -13.03
N HIS A 172 -7.82 -6.89 -13.46
CA HIS A 172 -8.26 -6.55 -14.81
C HIS A 172 -9.11 -5.26 -14.91
N ARG A 173 -9.36 -4.54 -13.81
CA ARG A 173 -10.44 -3.51 -13.75
C ARG A 173 -10.05 -2.22 -13.02
N TRP A 174 -8.98 -1.57 -13.46
CA TRP A 174 -8.55 -0.33 -12.81
C TRP A 174 -9.18 0.90 -13.48
N PRO A 175 -9.82 1.81 -12.73
CA PRO A 175 -10.38 3.03 -13.30
C PRO A 175 -9.27 3.94 -13.81
N THR A 176 -9.54 4.61 -14.92
CA THR A 176 -8.66 5.68 -15.42
C THR A 176 -8.56 6.77 -14.35
N GLY A 177 -7.34 7.19 -14.01
CA GLY A 177 -7.10 8.23 -13.01
C GLY A 177 -6.71 7.71 -11.62
N ALA A 178 -6.86 6.41 -11.35
CA ALA A 178 -6.34 5.84 -10.10
C ALA A 178 -4.81 5.97 -10.03
N GLU A 179 -4.32 6.56 -8.96
CA GLU A 179 -2.88 6.72 -8.66
C GLU A 179 -2.29 5.42 -8.10
N LYS A 180 -3.08 4.75 -7.26
CA LYS A 180 -2.78 3.48 -6.61
C LYS A 180 -4.08 2.71 -6.47
N VAL A 181 -3.98 1.39 -6.49
CA VAL A 181 -5.12 0.49 -6.27
C VAL A 181 -4.68 -0.56 -5.27
N GLU A 182 -5.63 -1.08 -4.51
CA GLU A 182 -5.45 -2.17 -3.55
C GLU A 182 -6.73 -3.01 -3.47
N LEU A 183 -6.62 -4.19 -2.88
CA LEU A 183 -7.74 -5.07 -2.56
C LEU A 183 -7.61 -5.46 -1.08
N GLU A 184 -8.61 -5.14 -0.28
CA GLU A 184 -8.62 -5.39 1.16
C GLU A 184 -9.83 -6.26 1.52
N ASP A 185 -9.61 -7.49 1.98
CA ASP A 185 -10.69 -8.43 2.34
C ASP A 185 -11.81 -8.49 1.26
N GLY A 186 -11.39 -8.55 0.00
CA GLY A 186 -12.27 -8.61 -1.17
C GLY A 186 -12.93 -7.29 -1.56
N CYS A 187 -12.52 -6.16 -0.97
CA CYS A 187 -12.99 -4.82 -1.28
C CYS A 187 -11.95 -4.06 -2.11
N PRO A 188 -12.22 -3.76 -3.39
CA PRO A 188 -11.38 -2.87 -4.19
C PRO A 188 -11.28 -1.47 -3.60
N ILE A 189 -10.07 -0.93 -3.60
CA ILE A 189 -9.78 0.43 -3.12
C ILE A 189 -8.98 1.15 -4.19
N PHE A 190 -9.46 2.33 -4.57
CA PHE A 190 -8.84 3.17 -5.59
C PHE A 190 -8.42 4.51 -4.97
N TYR A 191 -7.14 4.82 -5.01
CA TYR A 191 -6.58 6.06 -4.49
C TYR A 191 -6.50 7.11 -5.60
N GLY A 192 -6.82 8.36 -5.27
CA GLY A 192 -6.78 9.49 -6.19
C GLY A 192 -7.65 10.64 -5.74
N GLU A 193 -7.91 11.58 -6.64
CA GLU A 193 -8.88 12.66 -6.47
C GLU A 193 -10.19 12.25 -7.13
N TRP A 194 -11.24 12.06 -6.34
CA TRP A 194 -12.49 11.45 -6.78
C TRP A 194 -13.70 12.33 -6.49
N ASP A 195 -14.66 12.39 -7.40
CA ASP A 195 -15.91 13.14 -7.24
C ASP A 195 -17.17 12.26 -7.36
N GLU A 196 -18.35 12.87 -7.25
CA GLU A 196 -19.65 12.17 -7.31
C GLU A 196 -19.91 11.48 -8.66
N ARG A 197 -19.28 11.96 -9.75
CA ARG A 197 -19.41 11.34 -11.07
C ARG A 197 -18.63 10.04 -11.12
N ASP A 198 -17.47 10.00 -10.47
CA ASP A 198 -16.66 8.79 -10.34
C ASP A 198 -17.40 7.74 -9.50
N VAL A 199 -18.07 8.16 -8.43
CA VAL A 199 -18.96 7.28 -7.64
C VAL A 199 -20.05 6.67 -8.53
N THR A 200 -20.73 7.49 -9.33
CA THR A 200 -21.78 7.02 -10.26
C THR A 200 -21.24 6.01 -11.28
N ILE A 201 -20.01 6.22 -11.78
CA ILE A 201 -19.35 5.29 -12.70
C ILE A 201 -19.00 3.98 -11.99
N ALA A 202 -18.49 4.06 -10.76
CA ALA A 202 -18.17 2.89 -9.96
C ALA A 202 -19.42 2.07 -9.65
N GLU A 203 -20.56 2.67 -9.29
CA GLU A 203 -21.82 1.97 -9.03
C GLU A 203 -22.31 1.18 -10.25
N ARG A 204 -22.11 1.72 -11.46
CA ARG A 204 -22.44 1.01 -12.72
C ARG A 204 -21.48 -0.14 -13.00
N THR A 205 -20.23 0.00 -12.59
CA THR A 205 -19.17 -0.99 -12.80
C THR A 205 -19.29 -2.15 -11.81
N TYR A 206 -19.74 -1.86 -10.58
CA TYR A 206 -19.89 -2.80 -9.47
C TYR A 206 -21.36 -2.87 -9.03
N PRO A 207 -22.25 -3.42 -9.87
CA PRO A 207 -23.69 -3.41 -9.59
C PRO A 207 -24.03 -4.16 -8.30
N GLY A 208 -24.86 -3.55 -7.46
CA GLY A 208 -25.33 -4.12 -6.19
C GLY A 208 -24.36 -3.98 -5.02
N ARG A 209 -23.13 -3.49 -5.25
CA ARG A 209 -22.15 -3.17 -4.20
C ARG A 209 -22.33 -1.75 -3.69
N VAL A 210 -21.89 -1.49 -2.46
CA VAL A 210 -21.87 -0.14 -1.88
C VAL A 210 -20.58 0.56 -2.30
N VAL A 211 -20.70 1.68 -3.00
CA VAL A 211 -19.56 2.54 -3.33
C VAL A 211 -19.45 3.63 -2.27
N ARG A 212 -18.29 3.71 -1.62
CA ARG A 212 -18.02 4.70 -0.58
C ARG A 212 -16.91 5.63 -1.05
N LEU A 213 -17.15 6.93 -0.94
CA LEU A 213 -16.13 7.96 -1.04
C LEU A 213 -15.68 8.28 0.39
N ASP A 214 -14.40 8.04 0.69
CA ASP A 214 -13.87 8.08 2.06
C ASP A 214 -13.46 9.50 2.51
N GLN A 215 -13.58 10.48 1.61
CA GLN A 215 -13.18 11.88 1.78
C GLN A 215 -14.19 12.85 1.12
N PRO A 216 -14.10 14.17 1.31
CA PRO A 216 -14.91 15.14 0.57
C PRO A 216 -14.68 15.05 -0.95
N ALA A 217 -15.74 15.26 -1.74
CA ALA A 217 -15.66 15.16 -3.20
C ALA A 217 -14.64 16.15 -3.80
N GLY A 218 -13.78 15.63 -4.67
CA GLY A 218 -12.70 16.35 -5.33
C GLY A 218 -11.42 16.49 -4.49
N GLU A 219 -11.41 16.02 -3.23
CA GLU A 219 -10.19 15.96 -2.42
C GLU A 219 -9.46 14.62 -2.63
N PRO A 220 -8.13 14.59 -2.47
CA PRO A 220 -7.35 13.35 -2.49
C PRO A 220 -7.83 12.38 -1.41
N GLY A 221 -8.08 11.13 -1.78
CA GLY A 221 -8.49 10.07 -0.86
C GLY A 221 -8.79 8.78 -1.60
N THR A 222 -9.85 8.07 -1.21
CA THR A 222 -10.19 6.77 -1.77
C THR A 222 -11.66 6.62 -2.16
N ILE A 223 -11.89 5.91 -3.26
CA ILE A 223 -13.15 5.20 -3.49
C ILE A 223 -12.95 3.75 -3.05
N THR A 224 -13.82 3.28 -2.15
CA THR A 224 -13.86 1.90 -1.69
C THR A 224 -15.13 1.21 -2.20
N ILE A 225 -14.97 0.02 -2.77
CA ILE A 225 -16.07 -0.82 -3.24
C ILE A 225 -16.34 -1.92 -2.20
N LEU A 226 -17.40 -1.74 -1.42
CA LEU A 226 -17.79 -2.64 -0.34
C LEU A 226 -18.75 -3.72 -0.85
N PRO A 227 -18.98 -4.80 -0.09
CA PRO A 227 -20.07 -5.73 -0.35
C PRO A 227 -21.43 -5.01 -0.46
N GLY A 228 -22.39 -5.67 -1.09
CA GLY A 228 -23.78 -5.23 -1.08
C GLY A 228 -24.34 -5.16 0.34
N PRO A 229 -25.37 -4.35 0.59
CA PRO A 229 -26.04 -4.35 1.88
C PRO A 229 -26.58 -5.76 2.18
N GLU A 230 -26.53 -6.17 3.45
CA GLU A 230 -27.18 -7.41 3.86
C GLU A 230 -28.67 -7.37 3.45
N PRO A 231 -29.21 -8.46 2.88
CA PRO A 231 -30.63 -8.51 2.55
C PRO A 231 -31.45 -8.24 3.81
N ALA A 232 -32.46 -7.37 3.69
CA ALA A 232 -33.34 -7.06 4.81
C ALA A 232 -33.96 -8.35 5.36
N ALA A 233 -33.72 -8.62 6.65
CA ALA A 233 -34.21 -9.79 7.37
C ALA A 233 -35.73 -9.86 7.46
#